data_AF-A0A351JZ86-F1
#
_entry.id   AF-A0A351JZ86-F1
#
_cell.length_a   1.000
_cell.length_b   1.000
_cell.length_c   1.000
_cell.angle_alpha   90.00
_cell.angle_beta   90.00
_cell.angle_gamma   90.00
#
_symmetry.space_group_name_H-M   'P 1'
#
loop_
_entity.id
_entity.type
_entity.pdbx_description
1 polymer ?
#
loop_
_entity_poly.entity_id
_entity_poly.type
_entity_poly.pdbx_seq_one_letter_code
_entity_poly.pdbx_strand_id
1 'polypeptide(L)'
;MADSTEASRAMERLVEWVGARSLFISAEEHDELVAGISHLPILLSSALVSVLARSPLWPQMAKLAATGYRDSTRLASGSPELNYGICSTNQRAIIAWIDRYVEELNEYRHLVLEGEQELEKLFLKAREMRQRWLENEGRRFKKNLPVDSREFSVPSSESGDEGGRGTNDPGL
;
A
#
# COMPACT_ATOMS: atom_id res chain seq x y z
N MET A 1 -38.11 -2.70 -11.93
CA MET A 1 -36.69 -2.74 -11.54
C MET A 1 -36.08 -1.45 -12.04
N ALA A 2 -35.80 -0.49 -11.16
CA ALA A 2 -35.03 0.68 -11.57
C ALA A 2 -33.66 0.19 -12.04
N ASP A 3 -33.28 0.57 -13.25
CA ASP A 3 -32.11 0.09 -13.95
C ASP A 3 -30.85 0.48 -13.17
N SER A 4 -30.00 -0.49 -12.80
CA SER A 4 -28.72 -0.26 -12.09
C SER A 4 -27.88 0.85 -12.76
N THR A 5 -28.03 0.99 -14.08
CA THR A 5 -27.39 2.00 -14.91
C THR A 5 -27.88 3.43 -14.62
N GLU A 6 -29.14 3.61 -14.21
CA GLU A 6 -29.71 4.92 -13.87
C GLU A 6 -29.24 5.38 -12.50
N ALA A 7 -29.14 4.47 -11.53
CA ALA A 7 -28.59 4.74 -10.20
C ALA A 7 -27.11 5.14 -10.27
N SER A 8 -26.29 4.41 -11.04
CA SER A 8 -24.87 4.75 -11.24
C SER A 8 -24.70 6.13 -11.88
N ARG A 9 -25.50 6.46 -12.89
CA ARG A 9 -25.49 7.79 -13.53
C ARG A 9 -25.95 8.90 -12.59
N ALA A 10 -26.91 8.63 -11.70
CA ALA A 10 -27.33 9.61 -10.69
C ALA A 10 -26.22 9.87 -9.66
N MET A 11 -25.52 8.81 -9.23
CA MET A 11 -24.38 8.93 -8.31
C MET A 11 -23.23 9.69 -8.96
N GLU A 12 -22.91 9.40 -10.22
CA GLU A 12 -21.86 10.11 -10.96
C GLU A 12 -22.14 11.60 -11.04
N ARG A 13 -23.36 12.02 -11.39
CA ARG A 13 -23.75 13.44 -11.39
C ARG A 13 -23.62 14.09 -10.01
N LEU A 14 -23.93 13.36 -8.94
CA LEU A 14 -23.78 13.88 -7.58
C LEU A 14 -22.29 14.07 -7.21
N VAL A 15 -21.44 13.10 -7.55
CA VAL A 15 -19.99 13.15 -7.35
C VAL A 15 -19.38 14.31 -8.13
N GLU A 16 -19.79 14.51 -9.39
CA GLU A 16 -19.36 15.66 -10.21
C GLU A 16 -19.85 16.99 -9.64
N TRP A 17 -21.08 17.03 -9.12
CA TRP A 17 -21.67 18.25 -8.55
C TRP A 17 -20.89 18.75 -7.31
N VAL A 18 -20.34 17.84 -6.51
CA VAL A 18 -19.46 18.21 -5.38
C VAL A 18 -18.00 18.45 -5.80
N GLY A 19 -17.69 18.42 -7.11
CA GLY A 19 -16.35 18.65 -7.66
C GLY A 19 -15.40 17.46 -7.51
N ALA A 20 -15.91 16.30 -7.14
CA ALA A 20 -15.15 15.05 -7.07
C ALA A 20 -15.13 14.34 -8.43
N ARG A 21 -14.34 13.26 -8.53
CA ARG A 21 -14.24 12.45 -9.74
C ARG A 21 -14.59 11.01 -9.42
N SER A 22 -15.43 10.42 -10.26
CA SER A 22 -15.78 9.01 -10.20
C SER A 22 -14.62 8.16 -10.75
N LEU A 23 -14.39 7.03 -10.09
CA LEU A 23 -13.58 5.93 -10.59
C LEU A 23 -14.41 4.67 -10.45
N PHE A 24 -14.71 4.00 -11.57
CA PHE A 24 -15.48 2.77 -11.57
C PHE A 24 -14.53 1.59 -11.57
N ILE A 25 -14.50 0.86 -10.46
CA ILE A 25 -13.71 -0.35 -10.24
C ILE A 25 -14.57 -1.37 -9.51
N SER A 26 -14.18 -2.64 -9.58
CA SER A 26 -14.86 -3.69 -8.79
C SER A 26 -14.58 -3.54 -7.29
N ALA A 27 -15.41 -4.14 -6.45
CA ALA A 27 -15.19 -4.13 -5.00
C ALA A 27 -13.87 -4.84 -4.62
N GLU A 28 -13.55 -5.96 -5.28
CA GLU A 28 -12.31 -6.69 -5.04
C GLU A 28 -11.09 -5.86 -5.45
N GLU A 29 -11.13 -5.24 -6.63
CA GLU A 29 -10.06 -4.36 -7.10
C GLU A 29 -9.87 -3.15 -6.18
N HIS A 30 -10.97 -2.53 -5.73
CA HIS A 30 -10.92 -1.46 -4.74
C HIS A 30 -10.17 -1.91 -3.49
N ASP A 31 -10.56 -3.03 -2.90
CA ASP A 31 -10.01 -3.55 -1.66
C ASP A 31 -8.53 -3.88 -1.76
N GLU A 32 -8.09 -4.47 -2.88
CA GLU A 32 -6.67 -4.75 -3.14
C GLU A 32 -5.83 -3.47 -3.26
N LEU A 33 -6.36 -2.46 -3.96
CA LEU A 33 -5.70 -1.17 -4.16
C LEU A 33 -5.61 -0.39 -2.83
N VAL A 34 -6.73 -0.22 -2.11
CA VAL A 34 -6.75 0.57 -0.88
C VAL A 34 -6.01 -0.09 0.27
N ALA A 35 -5.85 -1.42 0.25
CA ALA A 35 -5.04 -2.12 1.25
C ALA A 35 -3.60 -1.59 1.29
N GLY A 36 -2.97 -1.36 0.14
CA GLY A 36 -1.59 -0.89 0.07
C GLY A 36 -1.44 0.60 0.38
N ILE A 37 -2.35 1.45 -0.13
CA ILE A 37 -2.19 2.92 -0.08
C ILE A 37 -2.94 3.60 1.07
N SER A 38 -3.83 2.88 1.77
CA SER A 38 -4.66 3.42 2.87
C SER A 38 -4.55 2.58 4.13
N HIS A 39 -4.82 1.27 4.05
CA HIS A 39 -4.87 0.41 5.23
C HIS A 39 -3.47 0.17 5.80
N LEU A 40 -2.53 -0.34 5.00
CA LEU A 40 -1.15 -0.60 5.41
C LEU A 40 -0.51 0.62 6.12
N PRO A 41 -0.59 1.86 5.60
CA PRO A 41 -0.09 3.05 6.30
C PRO A 41 -0.59 3.23 7.74
N ILE A 42 -1.85 2.88 8.04
CA ILE A 42 -2.41 2.95 9.41
C ILE A 42 -1.69 1.95 10.33
N LEU A 43 -1.49 0.72 9.85
CA LEU A 43 -0.78 -0.32 10.60
C LEU A 43 0.69 0.04 10.82
N LEU A 44 1.38 0.53 9.78
CA LEU A 44 2.79 0.95 9.88
C LEU A 44 2.98 2.11 10.87
N SER A 45 2.06 3.09 10.82
CA SER A 45 2.04 4.21 11.76
C SER A 45 1.91 3.73 13.21
N SER A 46 0.97 2.82 13.46
CA SER A 46 0.69 2.23 14.78
C SER A 46 1.84 1.35 15.27
N ALA A 47 2.42 0.54 14.38
CA ALA A 47 3.56 -0.32 14.68
C ALA A 47 4.82 0.49 15.05
N LEU A 48 5.07 1.59 14.33
CA LEU A 48 6.19 2.51 14.61
C LEU A 48 6.08 3.15 16.00
N VAL A 49 4.89 3.63 16.37
CA VAL A 49 4.63 4.14 17.73
C VAL A 49 4.88 3.03 18.76
N SER A 50 4.30 1.86 18.53
CA SER A 50 4.37 0.73 19.47
C SER A 50 5.79 0.23 19.71
N VAL A 51 6.62 0.12 18.66
CA VAL A 51 8.00 -0.35 18.81
C VAL A 51 8.87 0.65 19.55
N LEU A 52 8.75 1.95 19.27
CA LEU A 52 9.54 2.97 19.94
C LEU A 52 9.09 3.20 21.39
N ALA A 53 7.79 3.19 21.66
CA ALA A 53 7.25 3.36 23.01
C ALA A 53 7.64 2.21 23.97
N ARG A 54 7.92 1.01 23.45
CA ARG A 54 8.44 -0.12 24.24
C ARG A 54 9.94 -0.01 24.55
N SER A 55 10.67 0.90 23.91
CA SER A 55 12.09 1.11 24.19
C SER A 55 12.27 1.85 25.51
N PRO A 56 13.21 1.42 26.38
CA PRO A 56 13.56 2.18 27.58
C PRO A 56 14.14 3.57 27.24
N LEU A 57 14.59 3.76 26.00
CA LEU A 57 15.13 5.02 25.51
C LEU A 57 14.04 6.02 25.05
N TRP A 58 12.77 5.62 25.07
CA TRP A 58 11.66 6.46 24.61
C TRP A 58 11.64 7.86 25.26
N PRO A 59 11.85 8.03 26.58
CA PRO A 59 11.84 9.37 27.19
C PRO A 59 12.91 10.31 26.61
N GLN A 60 14.02 9.78 26.09
CA GLN A 60 15.04 10.59 25.41
C GLN A 60 14.69 10.78 23.94
N MET A 61 14.26 9.72 23.24
CA MET A 61 13.85 9.81 21.83
C MET A 61 12.69 10.80 21.62
N ALA A 62 11.71 10.81 22.53
CA ALA A 62 10.55 11.70 22.47
C ALA A 62 10.92 13.20 22.49
N LYS A 63 12.04 13.56 23.13
CA LYS A 63 12.55 14.95 23.14
C LYS A 63 13.16 15.37 21.81
N LEU A 64 13.59 14.40 21.00
CA LEU A 64 14.20 14.60 19.69
C LEU A 64 13.21 14.34 18.55
N ALA A 65 12.02 13.82 18.86
CA ALA A 65 10.99 13.50 17.89
C ALA A 65 10.49 14.78 17.20
N ALA A 66 10.88 14.94 15.94
CA ALA A 66 10.56 16.10 15.11
C ALA A 66 9.45 15.78 14.09
N THR A 67 9.29 16.65 13.09
CA THR A 67 8.26 16.55 12.04
C THR A 67 8.23 15.19 11.34
N GLY A 68 9.40 14.58 11.08
CA GLY A 68 9.47 13.25 10.46
C GLY A 68 8.73 12.18 11.26
N TYR A 69 9.01 12.09 12.57
CA TYR A 69 8.28 11.17 13.45
C TYR A 69 6.79 11.53 13.49
N ARG A 70 6.47 12.81 13.72
CA ARG A 70 5.08 13.31 13.80
C ARG A 70 4.25 12.90 12.60
N ASP A 71 4.78 13.07 11.39
CA ASP A 71 4.05 12.83 10.15
C ASP A 71 3.94 11.32 9.86
N SER A 72 5.00 10.54 10.11
CA SER A 72 4.97 9.08 9.99
C SER A 72 4.02 8.41 10.99
N THR A 73 3.86 8.98 12.19
CA THR A 73 2.99 8.43 13.24
C THR A 73 1.60 9.06 13.32
N ARG A 74 1.28 10.02 12.45
CA ARG A 74 0.00 10.77 12.53
C ARG A 74 -1.23 9.87 12.46
N LEU A 75 -1.17 8.78 11.69
CA LEU A 75 -2.31 7.87 11.50
C LEU A 75 -2.57 6.98 12.72
N ALA A 76 -1.58 6.78 13.60
CA ALA A 76 -1.74 6.02 14.83
C ALA A 76 -2.74 6.66 15.83
N SER A 77 -3.05 7.95 15.67
CA SER A 77 -4.05 8.66 16.48
C SER A 77 -5.50 8.46 15.99
N GLY A 78 -5.73 7.61 14.98
CA GLY A 78 -7.07 7.29 14.47
C GLY A 78 -7.92 6.44 15.42
N SER A 79 -9.22 6.29 15.12
CA SER A 79 -10.14 5.48 15.94
C SER A 79 -9.75 4.00 15.92
N PRO A 80 -9.50 3.37 17.09
CA PRO A 80 -9.23 1.94 17.17
C PRO A 80 -10.34 1.07 16.61
N GLU A 81 -11.61 1.43 16.85
CA GLU A 81 -12.78 0.69 16.41
C GLU A 81 -12.91 0.70 14.89
N LEU A 82 -12.68 1.86 14.26
CA LEU A 82 -12.68 2.00 12.81
C LEU A 82 -11.52 1.23 12.18
N ASN A 83 -10.32 1.35 12.74
CA ASN A 83 -9.14 0.63 12.25
C ASN A 83 -9.33 -0.89 12.36
N TYR A 84 -9.91 -1.36 13.46
CA TYR A 84 -10.27 -2.77 13.61
C TYR A 84 -11.29 -3.22 12.57
N GLY A 85 -12.32 -2.41 12.30
CA GLY A 85 -13.31 -2.68 11.25
C GLY A 85 -12.66 -2.85 9.88
N ILE A 86 -11.81 -1.89 9.49
CA ILE A 86 -11.02 -1.94 8.24
C ILE A 86 -10.20 -3.22 8.13
N CYS A 87 -9.46 -3.55 9.18
CA CYS A 87 -8.61 -4.75 9.20
C CYS A 87 -9.44 -6.03 9.10
N SER A 88 -10.62 -6.06 9.73
CA SER A 88 -11.51 -7.23 9.73
C SER A 88 -12.17 -7.45 8.38
N THR A 89 -12.52 -6.38 7.64
CA THR A 89 -13.20 -6.50 6.36
C THR A 89 -12.27 -6.74 5.17
N ASN A 90 -10.98 -6.40 5.29
CA ASN A 90 -10.00 -6.53 4.20
C ASN A 90 -8.71 -7.25 4.62
N GLN A 91 -8.83 -8.25 5.49
CA GLN A 91 -7.70 -8.97 6.09
C GLN A 91 -6.74 -9.54 5.04
N ARG A 92 -7.26 -10.23 4.01
CA ARG A 92 -6.45 -10.92 3.00
C ARG A 92 -5.49 -9.97 2.27
N ALA A 93 -6.00 -8.86 1.74
CA ALA A 93 -5.18 -7.91 1.00
C ALA A 93 -4.21 -7.17 1.92
N ILE A 94 -4.60 -6.87 3.16
CA ILE A 94 -3.73 -6.24 4.16
C ILE A 94 -2.53 -7.13 4.48
N ILE A 95 -2.73 -8.43 4.71
CA ILE A 95 -1.63 -9.37 4.98
C ILE A 95 -0.66 -9.42 3.80
N ALA A 96 -1.18 -9.56 2.56
CA ALA A 96 -0.33 -9.58 1.37
C ALA A 96 0.54 -8.31 1.25
N TRP A 97 0.01 -7.14 1.62
CA TRP A 97 0.77 -5.89 1.62
C TRP A 97 1.74 -5.76 2.79
N ILE A 98 1.42 -6.32 3.96
CA ILE A 98 2.36 -6.40 5.09
C ILE A 98 3.57 -7.25 4.70
N ASP A 99 3.36 -8.42 4.10
CA ASP A 99 4.44 -9.33 3.71
C ASP A 99 5.38 -8.67 2.70
N ARG A 100 4.83 -8.03 1.66
CA ARG A 100 5.61 -7.23 0.69
C ARG A 100 6.40 -6.10 1.35
N TYR A 101 5.82 -5.44 2.36
CA TYR A 101 6.51 -4.37 3.08
C TYR A 101 7.65 -4.91 3.96
N VAL A 102 7.47 -6.09 4.56
CA VAL A 102 8.53 -6.77 5.33
C VAL A 102 9.68 -7.18 4.41
N GLU A 103 9.38 -7.71 3.23
CA GLU A 103 10.40 -8.00 2.20
C GLU A 103 11.20 -6.74 1.83
N GLU A 104 10.52 -5.63 1.56
CA GLU A 104 11.17 -4.35 1.28
C GLU A 104 12.06 -3.88 2.44
N LEU A 105 11.56 -3.94 3.70
CA LEU A 105 12.36 -3.58 4.87
C LEU A 105 13.59 -4.48 5.06
N ASN A 106 13.51 -5.75 4.70
CA ASN A 106 14.65 -6.66 4.75
C ASN A 106 15.72 -6.30 3.72
N GLU A 107 15.33 -5.83 2.54
CA GLU A 107 16.27 -5.30 1.54
C GLU A 107 16.97 -4.05 2.07
N TYR A 108 16.22 -3.08 2.61
CA TYR A 108 16.81 -1.89 3.26
C TYR A 108 17.77 -2.29 4.38
N ARG A 109 17.39 -3.27 5.22
CA ARG A 109 18.24 -3.78 6.30
C ARG A 109 19.55 -4.36 5.77
N HIS A 110 19.48 -5.13 4.67
CA HIS A 110 20.64 -5.74 4.05
C HIS A 110 21.60 -4.67 3.50
N LEU A 111 21.09 -3.73 2.71
CA LEU A 111 21.90 -2.68 2.09
C LEU A 111 22.53 -1.73 3.11
N VAL A 112 21.86 -1.46 4.24
CA VAL A 112 22.44 -0.70 5.36
C VAL A 112 23.67 -1.40 5.96
N LEU A 113 23.77 -2.73 5.87
CA LEU A 113 24.94 -3.48 6.34
C LEU A 113 26.06 -3.56 5.30
N GLU A 114 25.73 -3.58 4.00
CA GLU A 114 26.68 -3.92 2.94
C GLU A 114 27.38 -2.72 2.26
N GLY A 115 26.76 -1.53 2.21
CA GLY A 115 27.45 -0.33 1.70
C GLY A 115 26.57 0.75 1.04
N GLU A 116 27.15 1.94 0.88
CA GLU A 116 26.42 3.19 0.61
C GLU A 116 25.84 3.33 -0.81
N GLN A 117 26.51 2.80 -1.85
CA GLN A 117 26.12 3.06 -3.25
C GLN A 117 24.80 2.39 -3.65
N GLU A 118 24.56 1.14 -3.27
CA GLU A 118 23.30 0.46 -3.57
C GLU A 118 22.14 1.00 -2.72
N LEU A 119 22.42 1.36 -1.45
CA LEU A 119 21.45 2.03 -0.60
C LEU A 119 21.04 3.40 -1.15
N GLU A 120 22.00 4.19 -1.66
CA GLU A 120 21.72 5.47 -2.31
C GLU A 120 20.82 5.28 -3.54
N LYS A 121 21.11 4.30 -4.40
CA LYS A 121 20.26 3.98 -5.56
C LYS A 121 18.84 3.63 -5.14
N LEU A 122 18.66 2.88 -4.05
CA LEU A 122 17.34 2.54 -3.54
C LEU A 122 16.58 3.78 -3.06
N PHE A 123 17.24 4.71 -2.35
CA PHE A 123 16.64 5.99 -1.98
C PHE A 123 16.30 6.87 -3.19
N LEU A 124 17.16 6.92 -4.21
CA LEU A 124 16.90 7.65 -5.46
C LEU A 124 15.66 7.10 -6.17
N LYS A 125 15.56 5.77 -6.29
CA LYS A 125 14.38 5.11 -6.89
C LYS A 125 13.09 5.46 -6.15
N ALA A 126 13.09 5.37 -4.82
CA ALA A 126 11.92 5.73 -4.00
C ALA A 126 11.54 7.22 -4.16
N ARG A 127 12.54 8.12 -4.18
CA ARG A 127 12.34 9.54 -4.42
C ARG A 127 11.71 9.81 -5.78
N GLU A 128 12.22 9.20 -6.85
CA GLU A 128 11.71 9.37 -8.21
C GLU A 128 10.27 8.87 -8.35
N MET A 129 9.93 7.73 -7.75
CA MET A 129 8.56 7.22 -7.74
C MET A 129 7.60 8.19 -7.05
N ARG A 130 8.00 8.74 -5.90
CA ARG A 130 7.21 9.73 -5.16
C ARG A 130 7.03 11.04 -5.94
N GLN A 131 8.10 11.57 -6.54
CA GLN A 131 8.04 12.83 -7.29
C GLN A 131 7.13 12.69 -8.52
N ARG A 132 7.26 11.57 -9.25
CA ARG A 132 6.35 11.27 -10.37
C ARG A 132 4.90 11.23 -9.93
N TRP A 133 4.60 10.64 -8.77
CA TRP A 133 3.24 10.64 -8.22
C TRP A 133 2.74 12.06 -7.90
N LEU A 134 3.54 12.90 -7.23
CA LEU A 134 3.16 14.29 -6.90
C LEU A 134 2.94 15.16 -8.14
N GLU A 135 3.80 15.03 -9.15
CA GLU A 135 3.67 15.73 -10.43
C GLU A 135 2.39 15.30 -11.17
N ASN A 136 2.08 14.01 -11.15
CA ASN A 136 0.88 13.46 -11.76
C ASN A 136 -0.39 13.79 -10.97
N GLU A 137 -0.31 13.86 -9.65
CA GLU A 137 -1.40 14.34 -8.78
C GLU A 137 -1.78 15.78 -9.16
N GLY A 138 -0.80 16.67 -9.29
CA GLY A 138 -1.03 18.04 -9.78
C GLY A 138 -1.58 18.13 -11.21
N ARG A 139 -1.33 17.13 -12.06
CA ARG A 139 -1.90 17.02 -13.42
C ARG A 139 -3.30 16.41 -13.43
N ARG A 140 -3.61 15.47 -12.53
CA ARG A 140 -4.95 14.92 -12.33
C ARG A 140 -5.93 16.05 -12.07
N PHE A 141 -5.62 16.99 -11.18
CA PHE A 141 -6.48 18.15 -10.94
C PHE A 141 -6.61 19.13 -12.13
N LYS A 142 -5.73 19.06 -13.15
CA LYS A 142 -5.72 19.98 -14.31
C LYS A 142 -6.32 19.41 -15.60
N LYS A 143 -6.50 18.09 -15.75
CA LYS A 143 -7.09 17.49 -16.97
C LYS A 143 -8.27 16.57 -16.66
N ASN A 144 -9.36 16.76 -17.41
CA ASN A 144 -10.46 15.80 -17.59
C ASN A 144 -9.96 14.65 -18.49
N LEU A 145 -9.14 13.75 -17.94
CA LEU A 145 -8.72 12.55 -18.66
C LEU A 145 -9.66 11.39 -18.28
N PRO A 146 -10.29 10.70 -19.25
CA PRO A 146 -10.98 9.46 -18.97
C PRO A 146 -9.97 8.44 -18.42
N VAL A 147 -10.33 7.78 -17.33
CA VAL A 147 -9.52 6.70 -16.75
C VAL A 147 -9.78 5.45 -17.60
N ASP A 148 -8.78 4.97 -18.33
CA ASP A 148 -8.87 3.70 -19.05
C ASP A 148 -8.67 2.55 -18.06
N SER A 149 -9.72 1.73 -17.90
CA SER A 149 -9.78 0.55 -17.02
C SER A 149 -8.84 -0.60 -17.41
N ARG A 150 -7.96 -0.43 -18.42
CA ARG A 150 -7.15 -1.52 -18.98
C ARG A 150 -5.65 -1.46 -18.67
N GLU A 151 -5.15 -0.43 -17.99
CA GLU A 151 -3.70 -0.27 -17.77
C GLU A 151 -3.14 -0.88 -16.47
N PHE A 152 -3.98 -1.46 -15.60
CA PHE A 152 -3.52 -2.10 -14.37
C PHE A 152 -3.82 -3.61 -14.38
N SER A 153 -3.17 -4.35 -15.28
CA SER A 153 -3.03 -5.81 -15.09
C SER A 153 -1.89 -6.08 -14.12
N VAL A 154 -2.24 -6.50 -12.90
CA VAL A 154 -1.30 -7.16 -11.98
C VAL A 154 -0.91 -8.49 -12.61
N PRO A 155 0.40 -8.86 -12.70
CA PRO A 155 0.78 -10.16 -13.19
C PRO A 155 0.26 -11.22 -12.21
N SER A 156 -0.64 -12.09 -12.68
CA SER A 156 -1.02 -13.29 -11.96
C SER A 156 0.23 -14.15 -11.77
N SER A 157 0.61 -14.40 -10.51
CA SER A 157 1.59 -15.44 -10.21
C SER A 157 0.97 -16.79 -10.56
N GLU A 158 1.41 -17.40 -11.65
CA GLU A 158 1.13 -18.80 -11.91
C GLU A 158 1.72 -19.63 -10.77
N SER A 159 0.83 -20.32 -10.08
CA SER A 159 1.09 -21.40 -9.14
C SER A 159 1.86 -22.51 -9.86
N GLY A 160 3.16 -22.61 -9.58
CA GLY A 160 3.93 -23.81 -9.89
C GLY A 160 3.57 -24.91 -8.90
N ASP A 161 2.75 -25.87 -9.35
CA ASP A 161 2.65 -27.19 -8.74
C ASP A 161 2.58 -28.23 -9.86
N GLU A 162 3.63 -29.03 -10.02
CA GLU A 162 3.56 -30.45 -9.63
C GLU A 162 4.87 -31.17 -10.03
N GLY A 163 5.36 -31.96 -9.08
CA GLY A 163 6.66 -32.60 -9.13
C GLY A 163 6.72 -33.78 -10.09
N GLY A 164 7.70 -33.72 -11.00
CA GLY A 164 8.19 -34.90 -11.70
C GLY A 164 9.03 -35.76 -10.76
N ARG A 165 8.46 -36.85 -10.25
CA ARG A 165 9.20 -37.91 -9.53
C ARG A 165 10.18 -38.57 -10.49
N GLY A 166 11.48 -38.32 -10.29
CA GLY A 166 12.55 -39.14 -10.85
C GLY A 166 12.60 -40.48 -10.11
N THR A 167 12.36 -41.57 -10.84
CA THR A 167 12.69 -42.93 -10.42
C THR A 167 14.18 -43.15 -10.66
N ASN A 168 14.98 -43.21 -9.59
CA ASN A 168 16.30 -43.83 -9.62
C ASN A 168 16.12 -45.34 -9.45
N ASP A 169 16.47 -46.09 -10.48
CA ASP A 169 16.65 -47.55 -10.44
C ASP A 169 18.17 -47.84 -10.36
N PRO A 170 18.66 -48.59 -9.36
CA PRO A 170 20.04 -49.06 -9.32
C PRO A 170 20.13 -50.49 -9.84
N GLY A 171 20.75 -50.72 -11.01
CA GLY A 171 21.04 -52.08 -11.47
C GLY A 171 21.63 -52.21 -12.86
N LEU A 172 22.94 -51.94 -13.00
CA LEU A 172 23.98 -52.76 -13.65
C LEU A 172 25.29 -51.98 -13.78
#